data_AF-A0AAE1AB62-F1
#
_entry.id   AF-A0AAE1AB62-F1
#
_cell.length_a   1.000
_cell.length_b   1.000
_cell.length_c   1.000
_cell.angle_alpha   90.00
_cell.angle_beta   90.00
_cell.angle_gamma   90.00
#
_symmetry.space_group_name_H-M   'P 1'
#
loop_
_entity.id
_entity.type
_entity.pdbx_description
1 polymer ?
#
loop_
_entity_poly.entity_id
_entity_poly.type
_entity_poly.pdbx_seq_one_letter_code
_entity_poly.pdbx_strand_id
1 'polypeptide(L)'
;MAKNVNKKQPNKRYTVSEVLDLLEDCGDYESADVRPLFNLMNEQFQKYFQQEENLSVDESMIPYFGRHSAKQFIKGKPIRYGYKVWILTTSLGYAINLIPYQGAATVKALPGLGMGGQVVLDLVTALSQNCFHVTFDNLFSSLALAEELTRRGLACTGTICTGTIRANRTGDCPILDTKTMEKKARGSYDFKADNEKGMIMTRWNDNNVVTLLSNKYGVEPLGTASRWSKKEGQRVAVPQPNVVKHYNSTMGGVDRLDQNVGLYRCGINSKKWWWPTLLYLIDMCVQQTWQLYRRLHESAIFPKDQLAVRREIANIWLNEAGTSEFKNRQERRKICCLGQKSTTSCHV
;
A
#
# COMPACT_ATOMS: atom_id res chain seq x y z
N MET A 1 6.31 -37.73 -22.12
CA MET A 1 4.84 -37.51 -22.10
C MET A 1 4.53 -36.38 -21.12
N ALA A 2 4.50 -35.14 -21.62
CA ALA A 2 4.16 -33.97 -20.81
C ALA A 2 2.64 -33.85 -20.71
N LYS A 3 2.07 -34.05 -19.53
CA LYS A 3 0.65 -33.77 -19.28
C LYS A 3 0.48 -32.29 -18.93
N ASN A 4 -0.10 -31.58 -19.89
CA ASN A 4 -0.74 -30.29 -19.76
C ASN A 4 -1.65 -30.24 -18.52
N VAL A 5 -1.35 -29.37 -17.56
CA VAL A 5 -2.32 -28.90 -16.56
C VAL A 5 -2.25 -27.38 -16.50
N ASN A 6 -2.87 -26.75 -17.50
CA ASN A 6 -3.26 -25.36 -17.44
C ASN A 6 -4.78 -25.28 -17.65
N LYS A 7 -5.52 -25.89 -16.72
CA LYS A 7 -6.97 -25.62 -16.62
C LYS A 7 -7.10 -24.22 -16.02
N LYS A 8 -7.28 -23.21 -16.88
CA LYS A 8 -7.78 -21.89 -16.49
C LYS A 8 -9.06 -22.11 -15.68
N GLN A 9 -9.02 -21.84 -14.38
CA GLN A 9 -10.25 -21.73 -13.59
C GLN A 9 -11.16 -20.68 -14.26
N PRO A 10 -12.46 -20.95 -14.43
CA PRO A 10 -13.37 -19.96 -14.97
C PRO A 10 -13.31 -18.71 -14.07
N ASN A 11 -13.17 -17.53 -14.67
CA ASN A 11 -13.25 -16.27 -13.94
C ASN A 11 -14.65 -16.20 -13.30
N LYS A 12 -14.75 -16.48 -12.00
CA LYS A 12 -16.00 -16.35 -11.24
C LYS A 12 -16.41 -14.89 -11.31
N ARG A 13 -17.54 -14.61 -11.97
CA ARG A 13 -18.18 -13.29 -11.94
C ARG A 13 -18.96 -13.20 -10.64
N TYR A 14 -18.70 -12.18 -9.83
CA TYR A 14 -19.46 -11.90 -8.62
C TYR A 14 -20.65 -11.00 -8.99
N THR A 15 -21.85 -11.39 -8.56
CA THR A 15 -23.05 -10.57 -8.61
C THR A 15 -23.02 -9.50 -7.50
N VAL A 16 -23.79 -8.42 -7.68
CA VAL A 16 -23.96 -7.41 -6.62
C VAL A 16 -24.53 -8.04 -5.36
N SER A 17 -25.44 -9.01 -5.50
CA SER A 17 -25.92 -9.85 -4.40
C SER A 17 -24.79 -10.59 -3.72
N GLU A 18 -23.91 -11.32 -4.43
CA GLU A 18 -22.80 -12.04 -3.77
C GLU A 18 -21.80 -11.09 -3.08
N VAL A 19 -21.58 -9.88 -3.60
CA VAL A 19 -20.75 -8.86 -2.93
C VAL A 19 -21.45 -8.31 -1.70
N LEU A 20 -22.78 -8.13 -1.75
CA LEU A 20 -23.58 -7.70 -0.61
C LEU A 20 -23.71 -8.83 0.42
N ASP A 21 -23.84 -10.09 0.00
CA ASP A 21 -23.87 -11.28 0.85
C ASP A 21 -22.53 -11.43 1.57
N LEU A 22 -21.40 -11.23 0.86
CA LEU A 22 -20.07 -11.14 1.49
C LEU A 22 -19.99 -10.02 2.54
N LEU A 23 -20.81 -8.98 2.43
CA LEU A 23 -20.90 -7.86 3.38
C LEU A 23 -22.04 -8.01 4.41
N GLU A 24 -22.97 -8.96 4.22
CA GLU A 24 -24.12 -9.26 5.09
C GLU A 24 -23.86 -10.48 5.98
N ASP A 25 -23.12 -11.50 5.50
CA ASP A 25 -22.51 -12.58 6.29
C ASP A 25 -21.48 -12.06 7.31
N CYS A 26 -21.16 -10.77 7.24
CA CYS A 26 -20.31 -10.06 8.16
C CYS A 26 -20.96 -9.83 9.56
N GLY A 27 -22.21 -10.25 9.79
CA GLY A 27 -22.85 -10.13 11.09
C GLY A 27 -23.19 -8.68 11.46
N ASP A 28 -23.65 -8.46 12.70
CA ASP A 28 -24.15 -7.17 13.20
C ASP A 28 -23.28 -5.96 12.81
N TYR A 29 -23.89 -4.79 12.74
CA TYR A 29 -23.29 -3.52 12.31
C TYR A 29 -21.93 -3.17 12.98
N GLU A 30 -21.61 -3.79 14.13
CA GLU A 30 -20.35 -3.69 14.87
C GLU A 30 -19.29 -4.76 14.52
N SER A 31 -19.68 -5.93 14.02
CA SER A 31 -18.80 -7.07 13.72
C SER A 31 -18.42 -7.20 12.24
N ALA A 32 -19.02 -6.37 11.38
CA ALA A 32 -18.88 -6.58 9.96
C ALA A 32 -17.43 -6.43 9.45
N ASP A 33 -16.98 -7.46 8.75
CA ASP A 33 -15.57 -7.66 8.43
C ASP A 33 -15.35 -7.49 6.93
N VAL A 34 -14.71 -6.39 6.54
CA VAL A 34 -14.38 -6.15 5.12
C VAL A 34 -13.23 -7.02 4.60
N ARG A 35 -12.59 -7.84 5.46
CA ARG A 35 -11.46 -8.71 5.07
C ARG A 35 -11.76 -9.65 3.89
N PRO A 36 -12.94 -10.28 3.74
CA PRO A 36 -13.23 -11.11 2.57
C PRO A 36 -13.11 -10.32 1.26
N LEU A 37 -13.51 -9.05 1.25
CA LEU A 37 -13.38 -8.19 0.07
C LEU A 37 -11.91 -7.83 -0.20
N PHE A 38 -11.12 -7.53 0.82
CA PHE A 38 -9.67 -7.33 0.67
C PHE A 38 -8.97 -8.60 0.19
N ASN A 39 -9.33 -9.78 0.71
CA ASN A 39 -8.76 -11.06 0.30
C ASN A 39 -9.06 -11.33 -1.18
N LEU A 40 -10.29 -11.09 -1.62
CA LEU A 40 -10.66 -11.20 -3.03
C LEU A 40 -9.82 -10.27 -3.92
N MET A 41 -9.63 -9.02 -3.50
CA MET A 41 -8.79 -8.07 -4.24
C MET A 41 -7.33 -8.51 -4.27
N ASN A 42 -6.80 -8.97 -3.14
CA ASN A 42 -5.43 -9.49 -3.02
C ASN A 42 -5.21 -10.67 -3.97
N GLU A 43 -6.14 -11.63 -4.03
CA GLU A 43 -6.08 -12.75 -4.97
C GLU A 43 -5.98 -12.27 -6.42
N GLN A 44 -6.81 -11.31 -6.84
CA GLN A 44 -6.77 -10.79 -8.20
C GLN A 44 -5.49 -9.99 -8.47
N PHE A 45 -5.08 -9.13 -7.53
CA PHE A 45 -3.92 -8.27 -7.71
C PHE A 45 -2.63 -9.07 -7.76
N GLN A 46 -2.51 -10.13 -6.96
CA GLN A 46 -1.39 -11.07 -7.00
C GLN A 46 -1.41 -11.92 -8.27
N LYS A 47 -2.58 -12.40 -8.70
CA LYS A 47 -2.74 -13.20 -9.93
C LYS A 47 -2.25 -12.47 -11.18
N TYR A 48 -2.54 -11.18 -11.31
CA TYR A 48 -2.13 -10.37 -12.47
C TYR A 48 -0.86 -9.56 -12.24
N PHE A 49 -0.23 -9.69 -11.06
CA PHE A 49 1.00 -8.99 -10.77
C PHE A 49 2.10 -9.45 -11.73
N GLN A 50 2.63 -8.50 -12.49
CA GLN A 50 3.82 -8.70 -13.30
C GLN A 50 5.05 -8.37 -12.45
N GLN A 51 5.85 -9.39 -12.18
CA GLN A 51 6.97 -9.35 -11.26
C GLN A 51 7.89 -8.16 -11.53
N GLU A 52 8.16 -7.39 -10.47
CA GLU A 52 9.15 -6.34 -10.43
C GLU A 52 10.10 -6.60 -9.26
N GLU A 53 11.35 -6.17 -9.39
CA GLU A 53 12.35 -6.33 -8.33
C GLU A 53 12.09 -5.40 -7.14
N ASN A 54 11.66 -4.17 -7.37
CA ASN A 54 11.62 -3.14 -6.35
C ASN A 54 10.19 -2.85 -5.88
N LEU A 55 9.93 -3.14 -4.61
CA LEU A 55 8.64 -2.97 -3.96
C LEU A 55 8.72 -1.97 -2.80
N SER A 56 7.58 -1.40 -2.43
CA SER A 56 7.46 -0.52 -1.26
C SER A 56 6.24 -0.83 -0.43
N VAL A 57 6.38 -0.71 0.90
CA VAL A 57 5.30 -0.82 1.88
C VAL A 57 5.09 0.52 2.54
N ASP A 58 3.84 0.97 2.56
CA ASP A 58 3.42 2.17 3.27
C ASP A 58 1.92 2.10 3.65
N GLU A 59 1.41 3.13 4.32
CA GLU A 59 -0.01 3.30 4.61
C GLU A 59 -0.74 4.19 3.59
N SER A 60 -1.98 3.79 3.27
CA SER A 60 -2.99 4.59 2.56
C SER A 60 -4.18 4.89 3.48
N MET A 61 -4.93 5.94 3.15
CA MET A 61 -6.09 6.40 3.91
C MET A 61 -7.36 6.47 3.04
N ILE A 62 -8.39 5.75 3.46
CA ILE A 62 -9.74 5.81 2.88
C ILE A 62 -10.56 6.83 3.66
N PRO A 63 -11.02 7.94 3.05
CA PRO A 63 -11.72 9.01 3.78
C PRO A 63 -13.04 8.51 4.37
N TYR A 64 -13.22 8.72 5.68
CA TYR A 64 -14.48 8.41 6.36
C TYR A 64 -14.67 9.31 7.57
N PHE A 65 -15.83 9.97 7.64
CA PHE A 65 -16.15 10.96 8.66
C PHE A 65 -17.19 10.47 9.68
N GLY A 66 -17.84 9.33 9.42
CA GLY A 66 -18.84 8.75 10.32
C GLY A 66 -18.23 8.15 11.59
N ARG A 67 -19.08 7.54 12.43
CA ARG A 67 -18.65 6.85 13.66
C ARG A 67 -18.36 5.39 13.35
N HIS A 68 -17.15 4.94 13.66
CA HIS A 68 -16.74 3.53 13.57
C HIS A 68 -15.47 3.33 14.40
N SER A 69 -15.35 2.19 15.10
CA SER A 69 -14.23 1.87 16.00
C SER A 69 -12.88 1.84 15.28
N ALA A 70 -12.84 1.28 14.07
CA ALA A 70 -11.62 1.20 13.25
C ALA A 70 -11.18 2.55 12.63
N LYS A 71 -11.97 3.62 12.73
CA LYS A 71 -11.62 4.93 12.14
C LYS A 71 -10.36 5.50 12.81
N GLN A 72 -9.37 5.86 12.00
CA GLN A 72 -8.12 6.44 12.43
C GLN A 72 -8.09 7.96 12.19
N PHE A 73 -7.32 8.65 13.03
CA PHE A 73 -6.90 10.02 12.82
C PHE A 73 -5.39 10.08 12.62
N ILE A 74 -4.94 10.57 11.46
CA ILE A 74 -3.51 10.76 11.18
C ILE A 74 -3.24 12.24 10.92
N LYS A 75 -2.52 12.86 11.86
CA LYS A 75 -2.10 14.27 11.74
C LYS A 75 -1.11 14.42 10.59
N GLY A 76 -1.31 15.42 9.74
CA GLY A 76 -0.37 15.79 8.67
C GLY A 76 -0.57 15.09 7.32
N LYS A 77 -1.41 14.05 7.23
CA LYS A 77 -1.82 13.47 5.93
C LYS A 77 -2.95 14.31 5.30
N PRO A 78 -3.07 14.38 3.96
CA PRO A 78 -4.17 15.07 3.29
C PRO A 78 -5.54 14.57 3.73
N ILE A 79 -5.67 13.26 3.92
CA ILE A 79 -6.85 12.59 4.47
C ILE A 79 -6.59 12.29 5.94
N ARG A 80 -7.09 13.16 6.82
CA ARG A 80 -6.82 13.07 8.26
C ARG A 80 -7.70 12.05 8.98
N TYR A 81 -8.93 11.82 8.51
CA TYR A 81 -9.90 10.91 9.14
C TYR A 81 -10.32 9.83 8.15
N GLY A 82 -10.20 8.57 8.55
CA GLY A 82 -10.51 7.48 7.63
C GLY A 82 -10.12 6.11 8.12
N TYR A 83 -10.30 5.12 7.25
CA TYR A 83 -9.74 3.79 7.45
C TYR A 83 -8.29 3.76 6.93
N LYS A 84 -7.40 3.20 7.74
CA LYS A 84 -6.01 3.00 7.37
C LYS A 84 -5.84 1.63 6.73
N VAL A 85 -5.12 1.55 5.63
CA VAL A 85 -4.77 0.29 4.96
C VAL A 85 -3.27 0.27 4.74
N TRP A 86 -2.61 -0.83 5.06
CA TRP A 86 -1.21 -1.04 4.70
C TRP A 86 -1.13 -1.75 3.36
N ILE A 87 -0.28 -1.26 2.46
CA ILE A 87 -0.25 -1.71 1.06
C ILE A 87 1.19 -2.00 0.65
N LEU A 88 1.38 -3.16 0.02
CA LEU A 88 2.58 -3.47 -0.77
C LEU A 88 2.37 -3.03 -2.21
N THR A 89 3.27 -2.24 -2.76
CA THR A 89 3.15 -1.68 -4.11
C THR A 89 4.44 -1.78 -4.91
N THR A 90 4.31 -1.71 -6.23
CA THR A 90 5.44 -1.37 -7.13
C THR A 90 5.74 0.12 -7.10
N SER A 91 6.91 0.50 -7.62
CA SER A 91 7.33 1.91 -7.74
C SER A 91 6.33 2.82 -8.49
N LEU A 92 5.60 2.27 -9.47
CA LEU A 92 4.60 3.00 -10.25
C LEU A 92 3.20 2.98 -9.61
N GLY A 93 3.02 2.35 -8.45
CA GLY A 93 1.77 2.31 -7.71
C GLY A 93 0.79 1.26 -8.21
N TYR A 94 1.28 0.08 -8.63
CA TYR A 94 0.45 -1.13 -8.72
C TYR A 94 0.39 -1.76 -7.33
N ALA A 95 -0.80 -1.89 -6.74
CA ALA A 95 -0.99 -2.58 -5.47
C ALA A 95 -0.91 -4.09 -5.62
N ILE A 96 -0.23 -4.75 -4.69
CA ILE A 96 0.03 -6.19 -4.74
C ILE A 96 -0.74 -6.88 -3.61
N ASN A 97 -0.64 -6.34 -2.40
CA ASN A 97 -1.27 -6.91 -1.23
C ASN A 97 -1.71 -5.80 -0.28
N LEU A 98 -2.88 -5.95 0.34
CA LEU A 98 -3.54 -4.97 1.18
C LEU A 98 -3.94 -5.61 2.52
N ILE A 99 -3.64 -4.92 3.62
CA ILE A 99 -4.07 -5.31 4.97
C ILE A 99 -4.83 -4.13 5.61
N PRO A 100 -6.15 -4.23 5.82
CA PRO A 100 -6.91 -3.19 6.51
C PRO A 100 -6.54 -3.16 8.00
N TYR A 101 -6.29 -1.96 8.54
CA TYR A 101 -5.99 -1.80 9.96
C TYR A 101 -7.26 -1.89 10.81
N GLN A 102 -7.29 -2.83 11.76
CA GLN A 102 -8.39 -3.09 12.69
C GLN A 102 -7.97 -2.93 14.17
N GLY A 103 -6.88 -2.21 14.44
CA GLY A 103 -6.36 -2.01 15.81
C GLY A 103 -5.24 -2.99 16.20
N ALA A 104 -5.05 -3.20 17.50
CA ALA A 104 -3.95 -4.00 18.03
C ALA A 104 -3.97 -5.48 17.57
N ALA A 105 -5.16 -6.03 17.33
CA ALA A 105 -5.36 -7.41 16.91
C ALA A 105 -5.29 -7.62 15.39
N THR A 106 -4.88 -6.61 14.60
CA THR A 106 -4.82 -6.73 13.13
C THR A 106 -3.91 -7.86 12.67
N VAL A 107 -2.75 -8.02 13.32
CA VAL A 107 -1.76 -9.05 13.01
C VAL A 107 -1.22 -9.66 14.30
N LYS A 108 -0.93 -10.96 14.28
CA LYS A 108 -0.26 -11.64 15.39
C LYS A 108 1.25 -11.60 15.15
N ALA A 109 1.92 -10.63 15.78
CA ALA A 109 3.35 -10.43 15.59
C ALA A 109 4.18 -11.57 16.18
N LEU A 110 5.21 -11.99 15.43
CA LEU A 110 6.29 -12.80 15.96
C LEU A 110 6.97 -12.08 17.14
N PRO A 111 7.47 -12.82 18.16
CA PRO A 111 8.20 -12.23 19.27
C PRO A 111 9.33 -11.30 18.78
N GLY A 112 9.39 -10.08 19.32
CA GLY A 112 10.44 -9.09 19.00
C GLY A 112 10.22 -8.28 17.70
N LEU A 113 9.34 -8.72 16.80
CA LEU A 113 9.14 -8.06 15.50
C LEU A 113 8.25 -6.81 15.59
N GLY A 114 7.27 -6.86 16.51
CA GLY A 114 6.24 -5.83 16.65
C GLY A 114 5.25 -5.80 15.47
N MET A 115 4.20 -4.98 15.59
CA MET A 115 3.13 -4.90 14.58
C MET A 115 3.66 -4.45 13.21
N GLY A 116 4.49 -3.40 13.17
CA GLY A 116 5.02 -2.85 11.91
C GLY A 116 5.84 -3.88 11.13
N GLY A 117 6.73 -4.61 11.81
CA GLY A 117 7.51 -5.66 11.16
C GLY A 117 6.66 -6.86 10.75
N GLN A 118 5.67 -7.25 11.55
CA GLN A 118 4.75 -8.33 11.17
C GLN A 118 3.94 -7.97 9.91
N VAL A 119 3.46 -6.73 9.82
CA VAL A 119 2.74 -6.25 8.63
C VAL A 119 3.59 -6.36 7.37
N VAL A 120 4.85 -5.92 7.41
CA VAL A 120 5.77 -6.08 6.27
C VAL A 120 5.94 -7.55 5.92
N LEU A 121 6.13 -8.40 6.93
CA LEU A 121 6.29 -9.82 6.71
C LEU A 121 5.05 -10.46 6.08
N ASP A 122 3.86 -10.18 6.57
CA ASP A 122 2.58 -10.70 6.05
C ASP A 122 2.33 -10.20 4.62
N LEU A 123 2.64 -8.94 4.35
CA LEU A 123 2.49 -8.35 3.02
C LEU A 123 3.40 -9.02 1.98
N VAL A 124 4.66 -9.25 2.33
CA VAL A 124 5.70 -9.75 1.41
C VAL A 124 5.63 -11.27 1.26
N THR A 125 5.34 -12.02 2.33
CA THR A 125 5.29 -13.49 2.28
C THR A 125 4.07 -14.04 1.55
N ALA A 126 3.07 -13.20 1.25
CA ALA A 126 2.01 -13.55 0.32
C ALA A 126 2.52 -13.79 -1.12
N LEU A 127 3.73 -13.33 -1.43
CA LEU A 127 4.38 -13.58 -2.71
C LEU A 127 5.20 -14.87 -2.64
N SER A 128 4.99 -15.75 -3.62
CA SER A 128 5.62 -17.08 -3.68
C SER A 128 7.08 -17.07 -4.18
N GLN A 129 7.69 -15.89 -4.37
CA GLN A 129 9.00 -15.73 -5.00
C GLN A 129 9.95 -14.89 -4.14
N ASN A 130 11.25 -15.23 -4.18
CA ASN A 130 12.27 -14.66 -3.30
C ASN A 130 13.18 -13.61 -3.98
N CYS A 131 12.70 -12.92 -5.01
CA CYS A 131 13.53 -12.00 -5.81
C CYS A 131 13.08 -10.53 -5.70
N PHE A 132 12.73 -10.10 -4.50
CA PHE A 132 12.24 -8.75 -4.23
C PHE A 132 13.19 -7.98 -3.32
N HIS A 133 13.33 -6.69 -3.60
CA HIS A 133 13.84 -5.69 -2.68
C HIS A 133 12.66 -4.86 -2.18
N VAL A 134 12.44 -4.90 -0.86
CA VAL A 134 11.29 -4.23 -0.24
C VAL A 134 11.77 -3.02 0.54
N THR A 135 11.16 -1.87 0.28
CA THR A 135 11.44 -0.63 0.99
C THR A 135 10.27 -0.19 1.86
N PHE A 136 10.59 0.36 3.04
CA PHE A 136 9.56 0.76 4.00
C PHE A 136 10.04 1.88 4.92
N ASP A 137 9.11 2.69 5.41
CA ASP A 137 9.42 3.81 6.30
C ASP A 137 9.71 3.36 7.76
N ASN A 138 10.04 4.33 8.59
CA ASN A 138 10.29 4.22 10.02
C ASN A 138 9.18 3.53 10.80
N LEU A 139 7.93 3.63 10.36
CA LEU A 139 6.81 2.99 11.04
C LEU A 139 7.00 1.48 11.14
N PHE A 140 7.55 0.90 10.08
CA PHE A 140 7.72 -0.54 9.92
C PHE A 140 9.13 -1.01 10.29
N SER A 141 10.13 -0.13 10.15
CA SER A 141 11.53 -0.52 10.26
C SER A 141 12.00 -0.85 11.69
N SER A 142 12.69 -1.99 11.83
CA SER A 142 13.43 -2.42 13.02
C SER A 142 14.61 -3.31 12.64
N LEU A 143 15.60 -3.44 13.54
CA LEU A 143 16.72 -4.38 13.35
C LEU A 143 16.20 -5.82 13.24
N ALA A 144 15.30 -6.22 14.14
CA ALA A 144 14.69 -7.56 14.13
C ALA A 144 13.97 -7.90 12.82
N LEU A 145 13.30 -6.91 12.19
CA LEU A 145 12.67 -7.12 10.88
C LEU A 145 13.71 -7.35 9.79
N ALA A 146 14.78 -6.54 9.75
CA ALA A 146 15.81 -6.70 8.74
C ALA A 146 16.53 -8.05 8.86
N GLU A 147 16.82 -8.50 10.09
CA GLU A 147 17.38 -9.82 10.37
C GLU A 147 16.43 -10.94 9.91
N GLU A 148 15.13 -10.84 10.23
CA GLU A 148 14.14 -11.85 9.85
C GLU A 148 13.91 -11.92 8.34
N LEU A 149 13.91 -10.77 7.64
CA LEU A 149 13.84 -10.74 6.17
C LEU A 149 15.10 -11.34 5.55
N THR A 150 16.28 -11.04 6.10
CA THR A 150 17.55 -11.63 5.66
C THR A 150 17.56 -13.14 5.83
N ARG A 151 17.09 -13.64 6.98
CA ARG A 151 16.96 -15.08 7.27
C ARG A 151 16.04 -15.80 6.28
N ARG A 152 15.04 -15.10 5.74
CA ARG A 152 14.12 -15.61 4.71
C ARG A 152 14.63 -15.44 3.29
N GLY A 153 15.84 -14.90 3.09
CA GLY A 153 16.42 -14.64 1.78
C GLY A 153 15.77 -13.46 1.05
N LEU A 154 15.14 -12.53 1.78
CA LEU A 154 14.48 -11.35 1.22
C LEU A 154 15.37 -10.12 1.37
N ALA A 155 15.51 -9.37 0.28
CA ALA A 155 16.22 -8.10 0.33
C ALA A 155 15.32 -6.96 0.83
N CYS A 156 15.87 -6.07 1.63
CA CYS A 156 15.14 -4.95 2.19
C CYS A 156 15.98 -3.68 2.39
N THR A 157 15.30 -2.54 2.47
CA THR A 157 15.88 -1.30 2.95
C THR A 157 14.83 -0.49 3.71
N GLY A 158 15.07 -0.24 4.98
CA GLY A 158 14.15 0.46 5.86
C GLY A 158 14.78 1.71 6.48
N THR A 159 13.97 2.74 6.73
CA THR A 159 14.39 3.91 7.51
C THR A 159 14.28 3.62 9.00
N ILE A 160 15.37 3.56 9.77
CA ILE A 160 15.31 3.27 11.21
C ILE A 160 14.95 4.50 12.04
N CYS A 161 15.50 5.66 11.69
CA CYS A 161 15.22 6.93 12.35
C CYS A 161 15.41 8.13 11.42
N THR A 162 14.68 9.20 11.71
CA THR A 162 14.76 10.49 11.02
C THR A 162 14.92 11.59 12.07
N GLY A 163 16.05 12.27 12.05
CA GLY A 163 16.50 13.17 13.12
C GLY A 163 16.74 12.41 14.42
N THR A 164 16.35 13.01 15.54
CA THR A 164 16.45 12.41 16.88
C THR A 164 15.30 11.42 17.16
N ILE A 165 14.26 11.41 16.31
CA ILE A 165 13.09 10.56 16.48
C ILE A 165 13.50 9.10 16.30
N ARG A 166 13.29 8.28 17.34
CA ARG A 166 13.61 6.84 17.34
C ARG A 166 15.11 6.55 17.19
N ALA A 167 15.99 7.47 17.58
CA ALA A 167 17.43 7.24 17.57
C ALA A 167 17.82 6.00 18.40
N ASN A 168 17.05 5.65 19.43
CA ASN A 168 17.24 4.43 20.23
C ASN A 168 17.06 3.12 19.45
N ARG A 169 16.46 3.14 18.24
CA ARG A 169 16.28 1.94 17.41
C ARG A 169 17.55 1.50 16.69
N THR A 170 18.64 2.26 16.76
CA THR A 170 19.95 1.80 16.25
C THR A 170 20.60 0.75 17.14
N GLY A 171 20.02 0.47 18.32
CA GLY A 171 20.58 -0.47 19.29
C GLY A 171 22.01 -0.06 19.68
N ASP A 172 22.87 -1.06 19.85
CA ASP A 172 24.28 -0.87 20.24
C ASP A 172 25.21 -0.59 19.05
N CYS A 173 24.65 -0.27 17.87
CA CYS A 173 25.45 0.06 16.69
C CYS A 173 26.31 1.32 16.97
N PRO A 174 27.66 1.25 16.82
CA PRO A 174 28.55 2.37 17.11
C PRO A 174 28.57 3.40 15.97
N ILE A 175 27.40 3.79 15.46
CA ILE A 175 27.22 4.80 14.41
C ILE A 175 27.18 6.20 15.02
N LEU A 176 27.76 7.18 14.33
CA LEU A 176 27.85 8.58 14.79
C LEU A 176 26.48 9.13 15.18
N ASP A 177 26.32 9.67 16.39
CA ASP A 177 25.03 10.14 16.90
C ASP A 177 24.38 11.21 16.00
N THR A 178 23.03 11.28 16.04
CA THR A 178 22.27 12.18 15.18
C THR A 178 22.67 13.65 15.40
N LYS A 179 22.88 14.10 16.64
CA LYS A 179 23.17 15.52 16.93
C LYS A 179 24.55 15.93 16.40
N THR A 180 25.53 15.03 16.47
CA THR A 180 26.84 15.26 15.89
C THR A 180 26.78 15.21 14.38
N MET A 181 25.97 14.33 13.79
CA MET A 181 25.75 14.29 12.35
C MET A 181 25.08 15.57 11.82
N GLU A 182 24.08 16.11 12.53
CA GLU A 182 23.38 17.35 12.16
C GLU A 182 24.31 18.57 12.08
N LYS A 183 25.39 18.59 12.89
CA LYS A 183 26.40 19.66 12.87
C LYS A 183 27.36 19.57 11.68
N LYS A 184 27.46 18.41 11.01
CA LYS A 184 28.32 18.24 9.84
C LYS A 184 27.70 18.90 8.61
N ALA A 185 28.52 19.13 7.59
CA ALA A 185 28.04 19.68 6.32
C ALA A 185 26.97 18.77 5.70
N ARG A 186 25.98 19.37 5.02
CA ARG A 186 24.96 18.65 4.26
C ARG A 186 25.64 17.73 3.23
N GLY A 187 25.18 16.48 3.15
CA GLY A 187 25.79 15.42 2.33
C GLY A 187 26.77 14.54 3.09
N SER A 188 27.16 14.91 4.32
CA SER A 188 27.97 14.05 5.18
C SER A 188 27.24 12.76 5.52
N TYR A 189 27.97 11.66 5.66
CA TYR A 189 27.44 10.38 6.08
C TYR A 189 28.40 9.63 7.01
N ASP A 190 27.86 8.66 7.74
CA ASP A 190 28.59 7.63 8.46
C ASP A 190 27.88 6.29 8.21
N PHE A 191 28.63 5.19 8.25
CA PHE A 191 28.05 3.86 8.09
C PHE A 191 28.77 2.83 8.95
N LYS A 192 28.05 1.76 9.29
CA LYS A 192 28.58 0.58 9.96
C LYS A 192 27.99 -0.65 9.27
N ALA A 193 28.86 -1.58 8.90
CA ALA A 193 28.48 -2.84 8.29
C ALA A 193 28.73 -3.97 9.28
N ASP A 194 27.74 -4.85 9.41
CA ASP A 194 27.83 -6.12 10.10
C ASP A 194 27.93 -7.21 9.03
N ASN A 195 29.16 -7.69 8.79
CA ASN A 195 29.43 -8.69 7.77
C ASN A 195 28.88 -10.08 8.14
N GLU A 196 28.72 -10.38 9.43
CA GLU A 196 28.18 -11.67 9.89
C GLU A 196 26.68 -11.75 9.58
N LYS A 197 25.96 -10.65 9.81
CA LYS A 197 24.52 -10.56 9.52
C LYS A 197 24.21 -10.10 8.09
N GLY A 198 25.22 -9.67 7.33
CA GLY A 198 25.04 -9.15 5.97
C GLY A 198 24.23 -7.85 5.91
N MET A 199 24.39 -6.98 6.90
CA MET A 199 23.61 -5.75 7.02
C MET A 199 24.51 -4.51 7.05
N ILE A 200 24.00 -3.39 6.54
CA ILE A 200 24.65 -2.10 6.62
C ILE A 200 23.67 -1.04 7.13
N MET A 201 24.11 -0.32 8.16
CA MET A 201 23.44 0.87 8.67
C MET A 201 24.15 2.11 8.13
N THR A 202 23.41 3.01 7.50
CA THR A 202 23.94 4.24 6.91
C THR A 202 23.18 5.43 7.44
N ARG A 203 23.89 6.42 7.97
CA ARG A 203 23.35 7.69 8.45
C ARG A 203 23.81 8.80 7.52
N TRP A 204 22.88 9.57 6.96
CA TRP A 204 23.13 10.63 5.98
C TRP A 204 22.50 11.95 6.43
N ASN A 205 23.24 13.05 6.32
CA ASN A 205 22.77 14.38 6.67
C ASN A 205 22.22 15.12 5.43
N ASP A 206 20.91 15.35 5.37
CA ASP A 206 20.28 16.19 4.33
C ASP A 206 19.63 17.44 4.96
N ASN A 207 18.33 17.69 4.71
CA ASN A 207 17.57 18.70 5.47
C ASN A 207 17.38 18.23 6.93
N ASN A 208 17.23 16.92 7.11
CA ASN A 208 17.22 16.23 8.38
C ASN A 208 18.16 15.03 8.25
N VAL A 209 18.75 14.58 9.37
CA VAL A 209 19.53 13.35 9.38
C VAL A 209 18.61 12.15 9.18
N VAL A 210 18.97 11.22 8.30
CA VAL A 210 18.22 9.98 8.08
C VAL A 210 19.15 8.80 8.32
N THR A 211 18.65 7.78 9.01
CA THR A 211 19.37 6.51 9.17
C THR A 211 18.62 5.40 8.47
N LEU A 212 19.28 4.76 7.51
CA LEU A 212 18.78 3.62 6.74
C LEU A 212 19.47 2.35 7.22
N LEU A 213 18.74 1.24 7.19
CA LEU A 213 19.25 -0.11 7.36
C LEU A 213 18.94 -0.90 6.09
N SER A 214 19.94 -1.57 5.54
CA SER A 214 19.83 -2.34 4.30
C SER A 214 20.60 -3.65 4.41
N ASN A 215 20.12 -4.70 3.75
CA ASN A 215 20.86 -5.94 3.53
C ASN A 215 21.22 -6.16 2.04
N LYS A 216 21.02 -5.14 1.20
CA LYS A 216 21.25 -5.22 -0.26
C LYS A 216 22.12 -4.09 -0.79
N TYR A 217 21.88 -2.86 -0.36
CA TYR A 217 22.55 -1.68 -0.90
C TYR A 217 23.46 -1.05 0.14
N GLY A 218 24.70 -0.79 -0.26
CA GLY A 218 25.71 -0.11 0.56
C GLY A 218 25.82 1.39 0.27
N VAL A 219 26.93 1.97 0.72
CA VAL A 219 27.24 3.39 0.48
C VAL A 219 27.73 3.64 -0.95
N GLU A 220 28.50 2.71 -1.50
CA GLU A 220 29.09 2.83 -2.83
C GLU A 220 28.19 2.26 -3.94
N PRO A 221 28.31 2.76 -5.20
CA PRO A 221 29.06 3.95 -5.57
C PRO A 221 28.39 5.24 -5.08
N LEU A 222 29.18 6.21 -4.61
CA LEU A 222 28.64 7.53 -4.27
C LEU A 222 28.01 8.21 -5.49
N GLY A 223 26.78 8.69 -5.30
CA GLY A 223 26.07 9.50 -6.26
C GLY A 223 26.02 10.98 -5.85
N THR A 224 25.33 11.76 -6.67
CA THR A 224 25.02 13.16 -6.36
C THR A 224 23.51 13.37 -6.45
N ALA A 225 22.94 13.99 -5.42
CA ALA A 225 21.55 14.37 -5.36
C ALA A 225 21.39 15.87 -5.63
N SER A 226 20.54 16.25 -6.59
CA SER A 226 20.13 17.64 -6.77
C SER A 226 19.13 18.03 -5.68
N ARG A 227 19.49 19.00 -4.84
CA ARG A 227 18.69 19.43 -3.69
C ARG A 227 18.55 20.95 -3.65
N TRP A 228 17.36 21.44 -3.34
CA TRP A 228 17.15 22.87 -3.13
C TRP A 228 17.86 23.32 -1.83
N SER A 229 18.67 24.37 -1.92
CA SER A 229 19.28 25.04 -0.77
C SER A 229 18.55 26.35 -0.52
N LYS A 230 17.86 26.47 0.63
CA LYS A 230 17.23 27.73 1.02
C LYS A 230 18.27 28.84 1.26
N LYS A 231 19.48 28.48 1.70
CA LYS A 231 20.56 29.41 2.00
C LYS A 231 21.13 30.05 0.73
N GLU A 232 21.24 29.27 -0.34
CA GLU A 232 21.82 29.72 -1.61
C GLU A 232 20.76 30.11 -2.65
N GLY A 233 19.48 29.82 -2.40
CA GLY A 233 18.40 30.11 -3.34
C GLY A 233 18.48 29.32 -4.65
N GLN A 234 19.24 28.22 -4.68
CA GLN A 234 19.48 27.40 -5.87
C GLN A 234 19.53 25.90 -5.56
N ARG A 235 19.54 25.07 -6.62
CA ARG A 235 19.76 23.63 -6.48
C ARG A 235 21.25 23.34 -6.38
N VAL A 236 21.64 22.67 -5.30
CA VAL A 236 23.02 22.26 -5.02
C VAL A 236 23.18 20.75 -5.24
N ALA A 237 24.37 20.36 -5.65
CA ALA A 237 24.81 18.98 -5.77
C ALA A 237 25.27 18.47 -4.39
N VAL A 238 24.55 17.51 -3.81
CA VAL A 238 24.86 16.94 -2.50
C VAL A 238 25.35 15.50 -2.67
N PRO A 239 26.51 15.11 -2.13
CA PRO A 239 26.94 13.72 -2.11
C PRO A 239 25.87 12.82 -1.48
N GLN A 240 25.53 11.73 -2.16
CA GLN A 240 24.45 10.83 -1.79
C GLN A 240 24.94 9.38 -1.79
N PRO A 241 24.86 8.67 -0.65
CA PRO A 241 25.12 7.23 -0.60
C PRO A 241 24.18 6.44 -1.51
N ASN A 242 24.66 5.35 -2.11
CA ASN A 242 23.90 4.54 -3.05
C ASN A 242 22.60 3.98 -2.43
N VAL A 243 22.65 3.52 -1.17
CA VAL A 243 21.46 3.08 -0.42
C VAL A 243 20.37 4.14 -0.34
N VAL A 244 20.73 5.42 -0.20
CA VAL A 244 19.78 6.54 -0.16
C VAL A 244 19.20 6.79 -1.54
N LYS A 245 20.00 6.65 -2.60
CA LYS A 245 19.53 6.76 -3.99
C LYS A 245 18.49 5.68 -4.29
N HIS A 246 18.81 4.42 -3.97
CA HIS A 246 17.88 3.30 -4.17
C HIS A 246 16.61 3.47 -3.34
N TYR A 247 16.73 3.80 -2.04
CA TYR A 247 15.56 4.04 -1.19
C TYR A 247 14.60 5.08 -1.79
N ASN A 248 15.10 6.22 -2.26
CA ASN A 248 14.25 7.26 -2.86
C ASN A 248 13.65 6.86 -4.22
N SER A 249 14.27 5.93 -4.94
CA SER A 249 13.75 5.44 -6.23
C SER A 249 12.65 4.40 -6.09
N THR A 250 12.65 3.66 -4.98
CA THR A 250 11.70 2.56 -4.73
C THR A 250 10.55 3.00 -3.82
N MET A 251 10.81 3.89 -2.87
CA MET A 251 9.79 4.46 -1.98
C MET A 251 8.85 5.38 -2.76
N GLY A 252 7.59 5.48 -2.30
CA GLY A 252 6.57 6.35 -2.90
C GLY A 252 5.61 5.66 -3.87
N GLY A 253 5.68 4.32 -4.00
CA GLY A 253 4.71 3.54 -4.77
C GLY A 253 3.28 3.70 -4.23
N VAL A 254 3.11 3.70 -2.90
CA VAL A 254 1.82 3.93 -2.24
C VAL A 254 1.35 5.38 -2.43
N ASP A 255 2.23 6.37 -2.31
CA ASP A 255 1.87 7.78 -2.59
C ASP A 255 1.41 7.96 -4.05
N ARG A 256 2.08 7.29 -4.99
CA ARG A 256 1.69 7.29 -6.41
C ARG A 256 0.33 6.65 -6.62
N LEU A 257 0.08 5.52 -5.95
CA LEU A 257 -1.22 4.86 -5.95
C LEU A 257 -2.31 5.79 -5.42
N ASP A 258 -2.08 6.40 -4.26
CA ASP A 258 -3.02 7.33 -3.61
C ASP A 258 -3.30 8.55 -4.49
N GLN A 259 -2.29 9.08 -5.17
CA GLN A 259 -2.46 10.16 -6.14
C GLN A 259 -3.38 9.72 -7.29
N ASN A 260 -3.10 8.58 -7.92
CA ASN A 260 -3.86 8.10 -9.08
C ASN A 260 -5.32 7.77 -8.71
N VAL A 261 -5.53 7.12 -7.56
CA VAL A 261 -6.87 6.85 -7.04
C VAL A 261 -7.57 8.15 -6.63
N GLY A 262 -6.85 9.09 -6.03
CA GLY A 262 -7.37 10.38 -5.59
C GLY A 262 -7.90 11.26 -6.72
N LEU A 263 -7.29 11.20 -7.91
CA LEU A 263 -7.71 12.00 -9.07
C LEU A 263 -9.15 11.69 -9.55
N TYR A 264 -9.58 10.42 -9.43
CA TYR A 264 -10.87 9.96 -9.95
C TYR A 264 -11.72 9.28 -8.88
N ARG A 265 -11.51 9.62 -7.61
CA ARG A 265 -12.17 8.98 -6.48
C ARG A 265 -13.69 9.06 -6.58
N CYS A 266 -14.36 7.93 -6.36
CA CYS A 266 -15.82 7.87 -6.30
C CYS A 266 -16.35 8.56 -5.02
N GLY A 267 -17.00 9.72 -5.17
CA GLY A 267 -17.48 10.56 -4.07
C GLY A 267 -18.93 10.32 -3.63
N ILE A 268 -19.39 9.06 -3.57
CA ILE A 268 -20.78 8.77 -3.17
C ILE A 268 -20.88 8.74 -1.64
N ASN A 269 -21.63 9.69 -1.08
CA ASN A 269 -21.88 9.75 0.35
C ASN A 269 -22.88 8.67 0.79
N SER A 270 -22.53 7.91 1.82
CA SER A 270 -23.41 6.92 2.44
C SER A 270 -23.25 6.95 3.95
N LYS A 271 -24.34 6.62 4.66
CA LYS A 271 -24.32 6.43 6.12
C LYS A 271 -23.70 5.07 6.51
N LYS A 272 -23.65 4.11 5.58
CA LYS A 272 -23.08 2.78 5.83
C LYS A 272 -21.56 2.87 5.92
N TRP A 273 -21.00 2.40 7.02
CA TRP A 273 -19.57 2.54 7.33
C TRP A 273 -18.66 1.81 6.34
N TRP A 274 -19.13 0.70 5.74
CA TRP A 274 -18.35 -0.12 4.79
C TRP A 274 -18.35 0.45 3.37
N TRP A 275 -19.26 1.38 3.06
CA TRP A 275 -19.44 1.92 1.71
C TRP A 275 -18.20 2.63 1.15
N PRO A 276 -17.47 3.48 1.90
CA PRO A 276 -16.22 4.09 1.41
C PRO A 276 -15.15 3.05 1.07
N THR A 277 -15.09 1.95 1.83
CA THR A 277 -14.15 0.85 1.57
C THR A 277 -14.47 0.15 0.26
N LEU A 278 -15.75 -0.16 0.01
CA LEU A 278 -16.18 -0.76 -1.25
C LEU A 278 -15.80 0.12 -2.45
N LEU A 279 -16.13 1.42 -2.39
CA LEU A 279 -15.81 2.37 -3.47
C LEU A 279 -14.30 2.50 -3.70
N TYR A 280 -13.53 2.55 -2.62
CA TYR A 280 -12.08 2.57 -2.69
C TYR A 280 -11.54 1.35 -3.43
N LEU A 281 -12.04 0.14 -3.11
CA LEU A 281 -11.60 -1.08 -3.77
C LEU A 281 -12.01 -1.15 -5.26
N ILE A 282 -13.14 -0.55 -5.64
CA ILE A 282 -13.51 -0.38 -7.06
C ILE A 282 -12.53 0.56 -7.77
N ASP A 283 -12.20 1.70 -7.16
CA ASP A 283 -11.24 2.64 -7.72
C ASP A 283 -9.83 2.02 -7.83
N MET A 284 -9.45 1.18 -6.86
CA MET A 284 -8.24 0.36 -6.91
C MET A 284 -8.27 -0.57 -8.13
N CYS A 285 -9.35 -1.33 -8.37
CA CYS A 285 -9.45 -2.20 -9.56
C CYS A 285 -9.24 -1.45 -10.88
N VAL A 286 -9.81 -0.25 -11.02
CA VAL A 286 -9.62 0.59 -12.21
C VAL A 286 -8.15 1.03 -12.34
N GLN A 287 -7.53 1.43 -11.23
CA GLN A 287 -6.11 1.78 -11.18
C GLN A 287 -5.22 0.61 -11.57
N GLN A 288 -5.45 -0.58 -11.03
CA GLN A 288 -4.71 -1.80 -11.37
C GLN A 288 -4.87 -2.15 -12.85
N THR A 289 -6.08 -2.02 -13.39
CA THR A 289 -6.37 -2.24 -14.81
C THR A 289 -5.60 -1.26 -15.69
N TRP A 290 -5.55 0.02 -15.32
CA TRP A 290 -4.77 1.03 -16.06
C TRP A 290 -3.26 0.76 -16.00
N GLN A 291 -2.72 0.33 -14.86
CA GLN A 291 -1.31 -0.07 -14.75
C GLN A 291 -0.97 -1.25 -15.67
N LEU A 292 -1.82 -2.27 -15.72
CA LEU A 292 -1.66 -3.40 -16.65
C LEU A 292 -1.75 -2.96 -18.11
N TYR A 293 -2.73 -2.11 -18.43
CA TYR A 293 -2.87 -1.53 -19.77
C TYR A 293 -1.58 -0.82 -20.20
N ARG A 294 -1.02 0.04 -19.34
CA ARG A 294 0.22 0.79 -19.62
C ARG A 294 1.40 -0.12 -19.92
N ARG A 295 1.54 -1.23 -19.20
CA ARG A 295 2.61 -2.21 -19.46
C ARG A 295 2.43 -2.93 -20.78
N LEU A 296 1.20 -3.36 -21.09
CA LEU A 296 0.90 -4.04 -22.35
C LEU A 296 1.02 -3.12 -23.58
N HIS A 297 0.93 -1.80 -23.38
CA HIS A 297 0.95 -0.79 -24.44
C HIS A 297 2.12 0.19 -24.28
N GLU A 298 3.25 -0.27 -23.74
CA GLU A 298 4.43 0.58 -23.53
C GLU A 298 4.95 1.18 -24.84
N SER A 299 4.80 0.45 -25.96
CA SER A 299 5.18 0.91 -27.30
C SER A 299 4.07 1.65 -28.05
N ALA A 300 2.91 1.90 -27.42
CA ALA A 300 1.84 2.64 -28.09
C ALA A 300 2.22 4.12 -28.27
N ILE A 301 1.97 4.66 -29.46
CA ILE A 301 2.26 6.07 -29.79
C ILE A 301 1.37 7.01 -28.94
N PHE A 302 0.13 6.60 -28.70
CA PHE A 302 -0.85 7.34 -27.90
C PHE A 302 -1.49 6.40 -26.88
N PRO A 303 -0.81 6.10 -25.75
CA PRO A 303 -1.36 5.24 -24.72
C PRO A 303 -2.55 5.94 -24.06
N LYS A 304 -3.62 5.18 -23.78
CA LYS A 304 -4.77 5.69 -23.02
C LYS A 304 -4.34 6.15 -21.64
N ASP A 305 -4.79 7.34 -21.25
CA ASP A 305 -4.72 7.81 -19.87
C ASP A 305 -5.72 7.04 -18.98
N GLN A 306 -5.64 7.27 -17.67
CA GLN A 306 -6.50 6.56 -16.71
C GLN A 306 -7.98 6.90 -16.92
N LEU A 307 -8.30 8.13 -17.35
CA LEU A 307 -9.67 8.57 -17.59
C LEU A 307 -10.27 7.84 -18.80
N ALA A 308 -9.51 7.68 -19.87
CA ALA A 308 -9.91 6.95 -21.06
C ALA A 308 -10.19 5.47 -20.75
N VAL A 309 -9.31 4.81 -19.99
CA VAL A 309 -9.54 3.43 -19.53
C VAL A 309 -10.79 3.35 -18.65
N ARG A 310 -10.98 4.28 -17.72
CA ARG A 310 -12.17 4.33 -16.87
C ARG A 310 -13.47 4.50 -17.68
N ARG A 311 -13.47 5.38 -18.68
CA ARG A 311 -14.62 5.60 -19.58
C ARG A 311 -14.96 4.35 -20.37
N GLU A 312 -13.95 3.64 -20.85
CA GLU A 312 -14.13 2.39 -21.58
C GLU A 312 -14.76 1.30 -20.70
N ILE A 313 -14.24 1.11 -19.47
CA ILE A 313 -14.83 0.20 -18.48
C ILE A 313 -16.29 0.57 -18.22
N ALA A 314 -16.58 1.84 -17.98
CA ALA A 314 -17.94 2.31 -17.72
C ALA A 314 -18.88 2.04 -18.91
N ASN A 315 -18.44 2.31 -20.14
CA ASN A 315 -19.23 2.06 -21.34
C ASN A 315 -19.50 0.56 -21.54
N ILE A 316 -18.51 -0.30 -21.31
CA ILE A 316 -18.68 -1.76 -21.37
C ILE A 316 -19.74 -2.20 -20.36
N TRP A 317 -19.63 -1.77 -19.11
CA TRP A 317 -20.60 -2.12 -18.06
C TRP A 317 -22.01 -1.60 -18.36
N LEU A 318 -22.15 -0.39 -18.89
CA LEU A 318 -23.45 0.17 -19.28
C LEU A 318 -24.07 -0.58 -20.46
N ASN A 319 -23.27 -0.99 -21.44
CA ASN A 319 -23.74 -1.76 -22.58
C ASN A 319 -24.13 -3.18 -22.16
N GLU A 320 -23.31 -3.86 -21.36
CA GLU A 320 -23.62 -5.18 -20.80
C GLU A 320 -24.92 -5.12 -19.96
N ALA A 321 -25.04 -4.12 -19.09
CA ALA A 321 -26.24 -3.89 -18.28
C ALA A 321 -27.49 -3.51 -19.11
N GLY A 322 -27.30 -2.80 -20.23
CA GLY A 322 -28.35 -2.47 -21.18
C GLY A 322 -28.81 -3.67 -22.00
N THR A 323 -27.94 -4.65 -22.24
CA THR A 323 -28.28 -5.93 -22.89
C THR A 323 -28.83 -6.99 -21.93
N SER A 324 -28.53 -6.90 -20.63
CA SER A 324 -29.13 -7.76 -19.61
C SER A 324 -30.50 -7.22 -19.20
N GLU A 325 -31.55 -7.95 -19.56
CA GLU A 325 -32.96 -7.69 -19.30
C GLU A 325 -33.28 -7.08 -17.92
N PHE A 326 -33.47 -5.76 -17.85
CA PHE A 326 -34.39 -5.15 -16.89
C PHE A 326 -35.81 -5.21 -17.45
N LYS A 327 -36.35 -6.42 -17.65
CA LYS A 327 -37.66 -6.61 -18.29
C LYS A 327 -38.86 -6.30 -17.41
N ASN A 328 -38.73 -6.13 -16.09
CA ASN A 328 -39.92 -5.87 -15.25
C ASN A 328 -39.77 -4.69 -14.28
N ARG A 329 -40.56 -3.64 -14.57
CA ARG A 329 -40.74 -2.44 -13.72
C ARG A 329 -41.25 -2.77 -12.30
N GLN A 330 -41.84 -3.94 -12.09
CA GLN A 330 -42.35 -4.40 -10.79
C GLN A 330 -41.25 -4.86 -9.82
N GLU A 331 -40.12 -5.39 -10.29
CA GLU A 331 -39.01 -5.81 -9.41
C GLU A 331 -38.25 -4.63 -8.79
N ARG A 332 -38.21 -3.49 -9.49
CA ARG A 332 -37.66 -2.23 -8.95
C ARG A 332 -38.34 -1.78 -7.66
N ARG A 333 -39.63 -2.09 -7.46
CA ARG A 333 -40.35 -1.77 -6.22
C ARG A 333 -40.03 -2.73 -5.08
N LYS A 334 -39.70 -4.00 -5.36
CA LYS A 334 -39.36 -4.96 -4.30
C LYS A 334 -38.02 -4.65 -3.63
N ILE A 335 -36.99 -4.28 -4.40
CA ILE A 335 -35.67 -3.92 -3.84
C ILE A 335 -35.71 -2.60 -3.07
N CYS A 336 -36.54 -1.64 -3.51
CA CYS A 336 -36.71 -0.37 -2.80
C CYS A 336 -37.56 -0.50 -1.51
N CYS A 337 -38.40 -1.55 -1.40
CA CYS A 337 -39.29 -1.77 -0.26
C CYS A 337 -38.75 -2.75 0.80
N LEU A 338 -37.66 -3.48 0.53
CA LEU A 338 -37.01 -4.35 1.52
C LEU A 338 -36.30 -3.56 2.64
N GLY A 339 -36.08 -2.25 2.46
CA GLY A 339 -35.58 -1.34 3.50
C GLY A 339 -36.65 -0.66 4.36
N GLN A 340 -37.94 -1.02 4.25
CA GLN A 340 -39.05 -0.35 4.96
C GLN A 340 -39.93 -1.27 5.81
N LYS A 341 -39.61 -2.55 5.97
CA LYS A 341 -40.36 -3.45 6.86
C LYS A 341 -39.58 -3.80 8.14
N SER A 342 -39.44 -2.83 9.04
CA SER A 342 -39.18 -3.10 10.46
C SER A 342 -39.86 -2.12 11.41
N THR A 343 -40.98 -1.52 11.00
CA THR A 343 -41.79 -0.66 11.87
C THR A 343 -43.28 -0.96 11.71
N THR A 344 -43.73 -1.97 12.44
CA THR A 344 -45.11 -2.22 12.90
C THR A 344 -44.96 -3.35 13.94
N SER A 345 -45.46 -3.31 15.16
CA SER A 345 -46.54 -2.52 15.75
C SER A 345 -46.43 -2.57 17.29
N CYS A 346 -46.53 -1.44 17.98
CA CYS A 346 -47.10 -1.39 19.32
C CYS A 346 -48.43 -0.65 19.21
N HIS A 347 -49.52 -1.37 19.38
CA HIS A 347 -50.84 -0.81 19.62
C HIS A 347 -51.37 -1.33 20.95
N VAL A 348 -51.92 -0.36 21.68
CA VAL A 348 -52.63 -0.37 22.96
C VAL A 348 -51.74 -0.50 24.20
#